data_AF-A0A382SQD5-F1
#
_entry.id   AF-A0A382SQD5-F1
#
_cell.length_a   1.000
_cell.length_b   1.000
_cell.length_c   1.000
_cell.angle_alpha   90.00
_cell.angle_beta   90.00
_cell.angle_gamma   90.00
#
_symmetry.space_group_name_H-M   'P 1'
#
loop_
_entity.id
_entity.type
_entity.pdbx_description
1 polymer ?
#
loop_
_entity_poly.entity_id
_entity_poly.type
_entity_poly.pdbx_seq_one_letter_code
_entity_poly.pdbx_strand_id
1 'polypeptide(L)'
;TLECAVLDTPVVVCYKMSGLSWVLVKRLSKVPYASMVNLIAEKRVVPEFLQSKMKTRPISEALLKLFGQSQDKKNILFHFEEVRRSLGLPGVYKRAAEAIWKEHLS
;
A
#
# COMPACT_ATOMS: atom_id res chain seq x y z
N THR A 1 4.76 -0.99 1.66
CA THR A 1 4.39 -0.36 0.37
C THR A 1 4.21 1.15 0.49
N LEU A 2 3.93 1.71 1.67
CA LEU A 2 3.80 3.16 1.84
C LEU A 2 5.11 3.91 1.60
N GLU A 3 6.24 3.41 2.11
CA GLU A 3 7.56 4.02 1.84
C GLU A 3 7.83 4.14 0.33
N CYS A 4 7.46 3.13 -0.46
CA CYS A 4 7.57 3.19 -1.92
C CYS A 4 6.72 4.34 -2.51
N ALA A 5 5.53 4.58 -1.97
CA ALA A 5 4.71 5.71 -2.37
C ALA A 5 5.29 7.06 -1.93
N VAL A 6 5.92 7.11 -0.76
CA VAL A 6 6.63 8.32 -0.29
C VAL A 6 7.84 8.64 -1.17
N LEU A 7 8.55 7.61 -1.64
CA LEU A 7 9.77 7.73 -2.45
C LEU A 7 9.53 7.70 -3.96
N ASP A 8 8.28 7.82 -4.43
CA ASP A 8 7.93 7.75 -5.86
C ASP A 8 8.53 6.53 -6.58
N THR A 9 8.49 5.38 -5.92
CA THR A 9 8.99 4.10 -6.44
C THR A 9 7.81 3.17 -6.79
N PRO A 10 7.34 3.14 -8.05
CA PRO A 10 6.29 2.23 -8.49
C PRO A 10 6.62 0.78 -8.17
N VAL A 11 5.63 0.03 -7.69
CA VAL A 11 5.83 -1.32 -7.14
C VAL A 11 4.73 -2.28 -7.59
N VAL A 12 5.09 -3.56 -7.72
CA VAL A 12 4.15 -4.69 -7.84
C VAL A 12 4.18 -5.46 -6.52
N VAL A 13 3.01 -5.67 -5.91
CA VAL A 13 2.91 -6.32 -4.60
C VAL A 13 2.63 -7.79 -4.78
N CYS A 14 3.53 -8.64 -4.28
CA CYS A 14 3.41 -10.10 -4.35
C CYS A 14 3.56 -10.67 -2.95
N TYR A 15 2.68 -11.59 -2.56
CA TYR A 15 2.79 -12.25 -1.27
C TYR A 15 2.18 -13.66 -1.26
N LYS A 16 2.89 -14.59 -0.61
CA LYS A 16 2.47 -15.99 -0.44
C LYS A 16 2.76 -16.43 0.99
N MET A 17 1.77 -17.07 1.60
CA MET A 17 1.85 -17.60 2.97
C MET A 17 1.62 -19.11 2.94
N SER A 18 1.80 -19.77 4.08
CA SER A 18 1.26 -21.12 4.27
C SER A 18 -0.27 -21.12 4.10
N GLY A 19 -0.83 -22.22 3.59
CA GLY A 19 -2.26 -22.31 3.29
C GLY A 19 -3.15 -22.09 4.51
N LEU A 20 -2.74 -22.63 5.67
CA LEU A 20 -3.46 -22.45 6.94
C LEU A 20 -3.47 -20.99 7.38
N SER A 21 -2.31 -20.31 7.37
CA SER A 21 -2.22 -18.90 7.72
C SER A 21 -3.06 -18.03 6.78
N TRP A 22 -3.10 -18.34 5.48
CA TRP A 22 -3.92 -17.59 4.54
C TRP A 22 -5.42 -17.71 4.82
N VAL A 23 -5.91 -18.91 5.15
CA VAL A 23 -7.34 -19.09 5.47
C VAL A 23 -7.72 -18.31 6.72
N LEU A 24 -6.86 -18.30 7.74
CA LEU A 24 -7.08 -17.50 8.95
C LEU A 24 -7.09 -16.01 8.63
N VAL A 25 -6.06 -15.51 7.94
CA VAL A 25 -5.98 -14.09 7.55
C VAL A 25 -7.17 -13.69 6.69
N LYS A 26 -7.58 -14.52 5.73
CA LYS A 26 -8.74 -14.21 4.86
C LYS A 26 -10.06 -14.17 5.63
N ARG A 27 -10.23 -14.98 6.67
CA ARG A 27 -11.43 -14.96 7.52
C ARG A 27 -11.45 -13.78 8.49
N LEU A 28 -10.29 -13.36 8.98
CA LEU A 28 -10.16 -12.26 9.95
C LEU A 28 -10.07 -10.88 9.28
N SER A 29 -9.49 -10.82 8.08
CA SER A 29 -9.29 -9.58 7.33
C SER A 29 -10.61 -9.09 6.75
N LYS A 30 -11.11 -7.98 7.26
CA LYS A 30 -12.24 -7.24 6.69
C LYS A 30 -11.80 -6.24 5.60
N VAL A 31 -10.49 -6.08 5.40
CA VAL A 31 -9.95 -5.08 4.47
C VAL A 31 -9.82 -5.63 3.05
N PRO A 32 -10.13 -4.82 2.01
CA PRO A 32 -10.19 -5.30 0.63
C PRO A 32 -8.82 -5.43 -0.08
N TYR A 33 -7.77 -4.82 0.48
CA TYR A 33 -6.43 -4.76 -0.11
C TYR A 33 -5.34 -5.17 0.88
N ALA A 34 -4.24 -5.72 0.39
CA ALA A 34 -3.07 -6.03 1.22
C ALA A 34 -2.06 -4.88 1.24
N SER A 35 -1.97 -4.08 0.17
CA SER A 35 -1.08 -2.93 0.12
C SER A 35 -1.67 -1.77 0.90
N MET A 36 -0.86 -1.16 1.76
CA MET A 36 -1.25 0.06 2.47
C MET A 36 -1.60 1.22 1.53
N VAL A 37 -0.95 1.30 0.36
CA VAL A 37 -1.27 2.30 -0.67
C VAL A 37 -2.69 2.11 -1.22
N ASN A 38 -3.08 0.87 -1.52
CA ASN A 38 -4.42 0.59 -2.05
C ASN A 38 -5.50 0.74 -0.97
N LEU A 39 -5.17 0.43 0.29
CA LEU A 39 -6.04 0.67 1.43
C LEU A 39 -6.33 2.16 1.62
N ILE A 40 -5.29 2.99 1.65
CA ILE A 40 -5.43 4.45 1.83
C ILE A 40 -6.13 5.09 0.62
N ALA A 41 -5.83 4.62 -0.59
CA ALA A 41 -6.46 5.14 -1.80
C ALA A 41 -7.88 4.60 -2.04
N GLU A 42 -8.33 3.63 -1.24
CA GLU A 42 -9.60 2.91 -1.37
C GLU A 42 -9.86 2.31 -2.77
N LYS A 43 -8.78 2.13 -3.55
CA LYS A 43 -8.81 1.64 -4.93
C LYS A 43 -7.53 0.90 -5.25
N ARG A 44 -7.55 0.09 -6.30
CA ARG A 44 -6.36 -0.63 -6.77
C ARG A 44 -5.44 0.32 -7.55
N VAL A 45 -4.55 1.00 -6.84
CA VAL A 45 -3.47 1.84 -7.40
C VAL A 45 -2.32 0.97 -7.90
N VAL A 46 -1.82 0.07 -7.04
CA VAL A 46 -0.74 -0.87 -7.40
C VAL A 46 -1.29 -2.28 -7.64
N PRO A 47 -0.72 -3.04 -8.58
CA PRO A 47 -1.12 -4.42 -8.81
C PRO A 47 -0.74 -5.31 -7.61
N GLU A 48 -1.71 -6.06 -7.10
CA GLU A 48 -1.50 -7.07 -6.04
C GLU A 48 -1.71 -8.50 -6.56
N PHE A 49 -0.76 -9.38 -6.26
CA PHE A 49 -0.79 -10.81 -6.59
C PHE A 49 -0.59 -11.63 -5.32
N LEU A 50 -1.71 -12.06 -4.73
CA LEU A 50 -1.73 -12.78 -3.45
C LEU A 50 -2.04 -14.27 -3.65
N GLN A 51 -1.32 -15.13 -2.92
CA GLN A 51 -1.49 -16.58 -2.91
C GLN A 51 -1.63 -17.22 -4.31
N SER A 52 -2.80 -17.75 -4.66
CA SER A 52 -3.07 -18.42 -5.94
C SER A 52 -2.95 -17.49 -7.16
N LYS A 53 -3.01 -16.17 -6.94
CA LYS A 53 -2.78 -15.15 -7.98
C LYS A 53 -1.30 -14.83 -8.16
N MET A 54 -0.41 -15.28 -7.27
CA MET A 54 1.04 -15.10 -7.40
C MET A 54 1.61 -16.05 -8.46
N LYS A 55 1.36 -15.72 -9.73
CA LYS A 55 1.83 -16.49 -10.89
C LYS A 55 2.90 -15.68 -11.64
N THR A 56 3.94 -16.35 -12.10
CA THR A 56 5.10 -15.72 -12.74
C THR A 56 4.71 -14.82 -13.91
N ARG A 57 3.93 -15.33 -14.87
CA ARG A 57 3.57 -14.58 -16.08
C ARG A 57 2.80 -13.27 -15.79
N PRO A 58 1.68 -13.27 -15.05
CA PRO A 58 0.99 -12.02 -14.69
C PRO A 58 1.85 -11.02 -13.92
N ILE A 59 2.75 -11.50 -13.06
CA ILE A 59 3.68 -10.64 -12.31
C ILE A 59 4.68 -9.98 -13.27
N SER A 60 5.29 -10.77 -14.16
CA SER A 60 6.23 -10.25 -15.15
C SER A 60 5.57 -9.24 -16.10
N GLU A 61 4.35 -9.51 -16.57
CA GLU A 61 3.58 -8.58 -17.40
C GLU A 61 3.29 -7.27 -16.67
N ALA A 62 2.92 -7.34 -15.37
CA ALA A 62 2.70 -6.16 -14.55
C ALA A 62 3.99 -5.37 -14.29
N LEU A 63 5.11 -6.06 -14.06
CA LEU A 63 6.41 -5.42 -13.87
C LEU A 63 6.87 -4.70 -15.14
N LEU A 64 6.77 -5.35 -16.31
CA LEU A 64 7.13 -4.77 -17.61
C LEU A 64 6.39 -3.46 -17.88
N LYS A 65 5.12 -3.38 -17.47
CA LYS A 65 4.31 -2.16 -17.55
C LYS A 65 4.81 -1.03 -16.66
N LEU A 66 5.72 -1.25 -15.72
CA LEU A 66 6.30 -0.19 -14.88
C LEU A 66 7.63 0.36 -15.43
N PHE A 67 8.20 -0.25 -16.47
CA PHE A 67 9.43 0.23 -17.10
C PHE A 67 9.17 1.38 -18.08
N GLY A 68 10.19 2.22 -18.28
CA GLY A 68 10.14 3.34 -19.22
C GLY A 68 9.15 4.44 -18.83
N GLN A 69 8.53 5.08 -19.83
CA GLN A 69 7.51 6.12 -19.68
C GLN A 69 6.09 5.58 -19.94
N SER A 70 5.78 4.39 -19.44
CA SER A 70 4.47 3.79 -19.61
C SER A 70 3.35 4.59 -18.93
N GLN A 71 2.13 4.45 -19.44
CA GLN A 71 0.96 5.09 -18.85
C GLN A 71 0.64 4.51 -17.45
N ASP A 72 0.86 3.22 -17.24
CA ASP A 72 0.66 2.56 -15.93
C ASP A 72 1.57 3.16 -14.86
N LYS A 73 2.85 3.38 -15.18
CA LYS A 73 3.80 4.03 -14.27
C LYS A 73 3.35 5.44 -13.90
N LYS A 74 2.95 6.24 -14.89
CA LYS A 74 2.46 7.61 -14.68
C LYS A 74 1.21 7.63 -13.79
N ASN A 75 0.29 6.69 -14.00
CA ASN A 75 -0.93 6.58 -13.19
C ASN A 75 -0.63 6.21 -11.73
N ILE A 76 0.32 5.30 -11.50
CA ILE A 76 0.77 4.96 -10.15
C ILE A 76 1.38 6.16 -9.46
N LEU A 77 2.27 6.90 -10.13
CA LEU A 77 2.91 8.10 -9.56
C LEU A 77 1.89 9.18 -9.22
N PHE A 78 0.91 9.41 -10.09
CA PHE A 78 -0.21 10.33 -9.82
C PHE A 78 -0.96 9.95 -8.55
N HIS A 79 -1.32 8.68 -8.39
CA HIS A 79 -2.02 8.23 -7.18
C HIS A 79 -1.12 8.16 -5.94
N PHE A 80 0.19 7.98 -6.09
CA PHE A 80 1.14 8.07 -4.98
C PHE A 80 1.17 9.48 -4.40
N GLU A 81 1.05 10.51 -5.24
CA GLU A 81 0.92 11.88 -4.79
C GLU A 81 -0.35 12.08 -3.94
N GLU A 82 -1.49 11.53 -4.38
CA GLU A 82 -2.75 11.56 -3.61
C GLU A 82 -2.56 10.90 -2.22
N VAL A 83 -1.93 9.73 -2.19
CA VAL A 83 -1.65 8.99 -0.94
C VAL A 83 -0.68 9.75 -0.03
N ARG A 84 0.39 10.36 -0.57
CA ARG A 84 1.30 11.17 0.25
C ARG A 84 0.60 12.36 0.89
N ARG A 85 -0.29 13.02 0.14
CA ARG A 85 -1.06 14.16 0.66
C ARG A 85 -2.01 13.76 1.78
N SER A 86 -2.58 12.56 1.73
CA SER A 86 -3.50 12.08 2.77
C SER A 86 -2.80 11.69 4.08
N LEU A 87 -1.48 11.48 4.09
CA LEU A 87 -0.72 11.15 5.32
C LEU A 87 -0.57 12.34 6.29
N GLY A 88 -0.96 13.54 5.85
CA GLY A 88 -0.91 14.75 6.67
C GLY A 88 0.48 15.36 6.80
N LEU A 89 0.56 16.42 7.60
CA LEU A 89 1.79 17.21 7.76
C LEU A 89 2.75 16.56 8.78
N PRO A 90 4.07 16.78 8.63
CA PRO A 90 5.07 16.40 9.63
C PRO A 90 4.73 16.87 11.05
N GLY A 91 5.35 16.23 12.05
CA GLY A 91 5.15 16.57 13.46
C GLY A 91 4.08 15.75 14.18
N VAL A 92 3.69 14.58 13.63
CA VAL A 92 2.70 13.70 14.26
C VAL A 92 3.09 13.27 15.67
N TYR A 93 4.37 12.98 15.92
CA TYR A 93 4.86 12.59 17.25
C TYR A 93 4.65 13.69 18.29
N LYS A 94 4.91 14.96 17.93
CA LYS A 94 4.69 16.10 18.82
C LYS A 94 3.20 16.28 19.13
N ARG A 95 2.35 16.26 18.10
CA ARG A 95 0.88 16.35 18.28
C ARG A 95 0.35 15.20 19.14
N ALA A 96 0.84 13.98 18.95
CA ALA A 96 0.46 12.83 19.75
C ALA A 96 0.91 12.97 21.21
N ALA A 97 2.15 13.41 21.45
CA ALA A 97 2.65 13.67 22.81
C ALA A 97 1.83 14.75 23.53
N GLU A 98 1.52 15.86 22.84
CA GLU A 98 0.67 16.93 23.38
C GLU A 98 -0.76 16.46 23.67
N ALA A 99 -1.33 15.60 22.83
CA ALA A 99 -2.66 15.03 23.04
C ALA A 99 -2.70 14.12 24.28
N ILE A 100 -1.73 13.22 24.42
CA ILE A 100 -1.61 12.34 25.60
C ILE A 100 -1.44 13.16 26.88
N TRP A 101 -0.59 14.20 26.83
CA TRP A 101 -0.35 15.10 27.96
C TRP A 101 -1.64 15.80 28.42
N LYS A 102 -2.43 16.32 27.48
CA LYS A 102 -3.72 16.97 27.77
C LYS A 102 -4.77 16.01 28.32
N GLU A 103 -4.69 14.71 28.02
CA GLU A 103 -5.71 13.76 28.45
C GLU A 103 -5.46 13.22 29.88
N HIS A 104 -4.22 13.22 30.35
CA HIS A 104 -3.85 12.56 31.62
C HIS A 104 -3.38 13.51 32.74
N LEU A 105 -3.10 14.78 32.45
CA LEU A 105 -2.47 15.72 33.42
C LEU A 105 -3.15 17.11 33.49
N SER A 106 -4.38 17.25 32.98
CA SER A 106 -5.24 18.43 33.20
C SER A 106 -6.55 18.06 33.87
#